data_AF-A0A7R8WZV0-F1
#
_entry.id   AF-A0A7R8WZV0-F1
#
_cell.length_a   1.000
_cell.length_b   1.000
_cell.length_c   1.000
_cell.angle_alpha   90.00
_cell.angle_beta   90.00
_cell.angle_gamma   90.00
#
_symmetry.space_group_name_H-M   'P 1'
#
loop_
_entity.id
_entity.type
_entity.pdbx_description
1 polymer ?
#
loop_
_entity_poly.entity_id
_entity_poly.type
_entity_poly.pdbx_seq_one_letter_code
_entity_poly.pdbx_strand_id
1 'polypeptide(L)'
;MNVLTAPLHIIKKVMWDRVQGYTMQIITIGVTHTCNIFIMGVCLEVTAKRQADRIRRLFLEASLRQDMTWYDLRGIDSFASRVADDVDQIKLGMGERLGRVVGGLVQFLGCLILAFVKGWKISLVMCCVVPVFASVFAVQGC
;
A
#
# COMPACT_ATOMS: atom_id res chain seq x y z
N MET A 1 25.35 23.90 -48.79
CA MET A 1 24.18 23.84 -47.89
C MET A 1 24.06 22.50 -47.13
N ASN A 2 25.18 21.86 -46.70
CA ASN A 2 25.13 20.56 -46.01
C ASN A 2 26.34 20.27 -45.07
N VAL A 3 27.08 21.30 -44.65
CA VAL A 3 28.31 21.11 -43.84
C VAL A 3 28.01 20.96 -42.33
N LEU A 4 26.82 21.36 -41.89
CA LEU A 4 26.36 21.31 -40.48
C LEU A 4 25.64 19.99 -40.10
N THR A 5 25.25 19.14 -41.06
CA THR A 5 24.50 17.90 -40.78
C THR A 5 25.40 16.72 -40.36
N ALA A 6 26.69 16.76 -40.71
CA ALA A 6 27.66 15.73 -40.35
C ALA A 6 27.90 15.59 -38.83
N PRO A 7 28.07 16.64 -38.01
CA PRO A 7 28.17 16.46 -36.56
C PRO A 7 26.81 16.17 -35.89
N LEU A 8 25.71 16.67 -36.48
CA LEU A 8 24.36 16.51 -35.90
C LEU A 8 23.89 15.05 -35.89
N HIS A 9 24.24 14.25 -36.91
CA HIS A 9 23.82 12.84 -36.96
C HIS A 9 24.52 11.98 -35.89
N ILE A 10 25.77 12.30 -35.54
CA ILE A 10 26.55 11.60 -34.51
C ILE A 10 25.96 11.88 -33.13
N ILE A 11 25.71 13.16 -32.82
CA ILE A 11 25.08 13.58 -31.56
C ILE A 11 23.68 12.96 -31.46
N LYS A 12 22.91 12.97 -32.55
CA LYS A 12 21.60 12.34 -32.61
C LYS A 12 21.71 10.84 -32.28
N LYS A 13 22.62 10.07 -32.90
CA LYS A 13 22.83 8.64 -32.61
C LYS A 13 23.18 8.38 -31.14
N VAL A 14 24.20 9.06 -30.61
CA VAL A 14 24.64 8.88 -29.21
C VAL A 14 23.53 9.22 -28.22
N MET A 15 22.73 10.26 -28.52
CA MET A 15 21.57 10.62 -27.71
C MET A 15 20.49 9.53 -27.76
N TRP A 16 20.14 9.01 -28.95
CA TRP A 16 19.16 7.93 -29.07
C TRP A 16 19.61 6.65 -28.37
N ASP A 17 20.88 6.27 -28.48
CA ASP A 17 21.41 5.07 -27.81
C ASP A 17 21.29 5.20 -26.27
N ARG A 18 21.56 6.39 -25.73
CA ARG A 18 21.43 6.66 -24.29
C ARG A 18 19.97 6.73 -23.84
N VAL A 19 19.09 7.33 -24.64
CA VAL A 19 17.65 7.39 -24.38
C VAL A 19 17.04 5.98 -24.38
N GLN A 20 17.47 5.12 -25.31
CA GLN A 20 17.04 3.71 -25.37
C GLN A 20 17.44 2.94 -24.10
N GLY A 21 18.65 3.14 -23.59
CA GLY A 21 19.09 2.54 -22.32
C GLY A 21 18.21 2.91 -21.12
N TYR A 22 17.88 4.20 -20.96
CA TYR A 22 16.99 4.65 -19.88
C TYR A 22 15.55 4.16 -20.05
N THR A 23 15.08 4.07 -21.30
CA THR A 23 13.74 3.59 -21.62
C THR A 23 13.55 2.13 -21.21
N MET A 24 14.56 1.28 -21.42
CA MET A 24 14.49 -0.12 -21.00
C MET A 24 14.38 -0.25 -19.47
N GLN A 25 15.08 0.59 -18.71
CA GLN A 25 15.06 0.53 -17.23
C GLN A 25 13.72 0.96 -16.64
N ILE A 26 13.07 2.00 -17.18
CA ILE A 26 11.76 2.43 -16.68
C ILE A 26 10.68 1.37 -16.96
N ILE A 27 10.80 0.66 -18.09
CA ILE A 27 9.86 -0.43 -18.45
C ILE A 27 10.00 -1.58 -17.45
N THR A 28 11.22 -2.01 -17.10
CA THR A 28 11.41 -3.12 -16.16
C THR A 28 10.95 -2.77 -14.73
N ILE A 29 11.16 -1.53 -14.29
CA ILE A 29 10.64 -1.05 -12.99
C ILE A 29 9.10 -1.03 -12.99
N GLY A 30 8.47 -0.58 -14.09
CA GLY A 30 7.01 -0.56 -14.21
C GLY A 30 6.39 -1.97 -14.17
N VAL A 31 6.98 -2.92 -14.88
CA VAL A 31 6.52 -4.32 -14.89
C VAL A 31 6.63 -4.93 -13.50
N THR A 32 7.78 -4.79 -12.84
CA THR A 32 8.00 -5.35 -11.49
C THR A 32 7.08 -4.74 -10.45
N HIS A 33 6.85 -3.42 -10.47
CA HIS A 33 5.91 -2.76 -9.56
C HIS A 33 4.48 -3.28 -9.76
N THR A 34 4.03 -3.41 -11.02
CA THR A 34 2.66 -3.87 -11.33
C THR A 34 2.45 -5.30 -10.86
N CYS A 35 3.44 -6.18 -11.05
CA CYS A 35 3.40 -7.54 -10.52
C CYS A 35 3.35 -7.56 -8.98
N ASN A 36 4.17 -6.74 -8.31
CA ASN A 36 4.22 -6.71 -6.84
C ASN A 36 2.88 -6.30 -6.21
N ILE A 37 2.24 -5.24 -6.72
CA ILE A 37 0.95 -4.77 -6.18
C ILE A 37 -0.17 -5.78 -6.44
N PHE A 38 -0.15 -6.45 -7.59
CA PHE A 38 -1.13 -7.48 -7.92
C PHE A 38 -1.01 -8.69 -6.98
N ILE A 39 0.21 -9.21 -6.79
CA ILE A 39 0.46 -10.34 -5.88
C ILE A 39 0.07 -9.98 -4.45
N MET A 40 0.50 -8.81 -3.96
CA MET A 40 0.18 -8.37 -2.61
C MET A 40 -1.33 -8.22 -2.39
N GLY A 41 -2.05 -7.62 -3.34
CA GLY A 41 -3.50 -7.45 -3.26
C GLY A 41 -4.23 -8.79 -3.17
N VAL A 42 -3.91 -9.73 -4.07
CA VAL A 42 -4.52 -11.07 -4.08
C VAL A 42 -4.21 -11.84 -2.78
N CYS A 43 -2.95 -11.83 -2.32
CA CYS A 43 -2.55 -12.53 -1.10
C CYS A 43 -3.25 -12.01 0.16
N LEU A 44 -3.37 -10.69 0.30
CA LEU A 44 -4.02 -10.07 1.46
C LEU A 44 -5.53 -10.31 1.45
N GLU A 45 -6.18 -10.21 0.30
CA GLU A 45 -7.61 -10.52 0.20
C GLU A 45 -7.93 -11.99 0.52
N VAL A 46 -7.12 -12.93 0.05
CA VAL A 46 -7.31 -14.35 0.35
C VAL A 46 -7.14 -14.60 1.84
N THR A 47 -6.13 -13.99 2.46
CA THR A 47 -5.91 -14.08 3.91
C THR A 47 -7.09 -13.46 4.68
N ALA A 48 -7.56 -12.27 4.30
CA ALA A 48 -8.69 -11.61 4.94
C ALA A 48 -9.99 -12.44 4.86
N LYS A 49 -10.26 -13.06 3.71
CA LYS A 49 -11.40 -13.97 3.51
C LYS A 49 -11.31 -15.18 4.47
N ARG A 50 -10.15 -15.85 4.54
CA ARG A 50 -9.94 -17.00 5.44
C ARG A 50 -10.11 -16.64 6.92
N GLN A 51 -9.62 -15.47 7.33
CA GLN A 51 -9.74 -15.00 8.71
C GLN A 51 -11.19 -14.67 9.06
N ALA A 52 -11.91 -13.97 8.18
CA ALA A 52 -13.33 -13.67 8.37
C ALA A 52 -14.18 -14.95 8.51
N ASP A 53 -13.93 -15.96 7.67
CA ASP A 53 -14.64 -17.24 7.73
C ASP A 53 -14.36 -18.01 9.03
N ARG A 54 -13.12 -17.95 9.53
CA ARG A 54 -12.76 -18.56 10.82
C ARG A 54 -13.50 -17.89 11.98
N ILE A 55 -13.56 -16.55 11.99
CA ILE A 55 -14.27 -15.79 13.02
C ILE A 55 -15.76 -16.12 12.99
N ARG A 56 -16.38 -16.17 11.80
CA ARG A 56 -17.80 -16.55 11.64
C ARG A 56 -18.10 -17.96 12.17
N ARG A 57 -17.22 -18.93 11.91
CA ARG A 57 -17.37 -20.31 12.42
C ARG A 57 -17.30 -20.37 13.95
N LEU A 58 -16.29 -19.71 14.55
CA LEU A 58 -16.13 -19.66 16.00
C LEU A 58 -17.30 -18.93 16.68
N PHE A 59 -17.79 -17.85 16.06
CA PHE A 59 -18.95 -17.13 16.54
C PHE A 59 -20.22 -18.00 16.54
N LEU A 60 -20.45 -18.74 15.45
CA LEU A 60 -21.60 -19.65 15.36
C LEU A 60 -21.51 -20.77 16.41
N GLU A 61 -20.32 -21.38 16.57
CA GLU A 61 -20.11 -22.42 17.58
C GLU A 61 -20.34 -21.88 19.00
N ALA A 62 -19.83 -20.69 19.32
CA ALA A 62 -20.03 -20.05 20.62
C ALA A 62 -21.51 -19.69 20.86
N SER A 63 -22.21 -19.20 19.83
CA SER A 63 -23.64 -18.88 19.92
C SER A 63 -24.47 -20.13 20.24
N LEU A 64 -24.17 -21.27 19.63
CA LEU A 64 -24.90 -22.52 19.88
C LEU A 64 -24.67 -23.10 21.29
N ARG A 65 -23.57 -22.74 21.96
CA ARG A 65 -23.24 -23.21 23.32
C ARG A 65 -23.76 -22.30 24.43
N GLN A 66 -24.42 -21.18 24.10
CA GLN A 66 -24.83 -20.17 25.06
C GLN A 66 -26.22 -20.47 25.67
N ASP A 67 -26.37 -20.26 26.98
CA ASP A 67 -27.64 -20.53 27.70
C ASP A 67 -28.78 -19.56 27.33
N MET A 68 -30.04 -20.00 27.45
CA MET A 68 -31.23 -19.20 27.13
C MET A 68 -31.31 -17.89 27.93
N THR A 69 -30.84 -17.89 29.18
CA THR A 69 -30.85 -16.71 30.06
C THR A 69 -29.93 -15.61 29.52
N TRP A 70 -28.88 -15.96 28.79
CA TRP A 70 -28.00 -14.97 28.15
C TRP A 70 -28.70 -14.24 27.00
N TYR A 71 -29.60 -14.92 26.29
CA TYR A 71 -30.39 -14.34 25.22
C TYR A 71 -31.50 -13.42 25.75
N ASP A 72 -32.15 -13.76 26.86
CA ASP A 72 -33.19 -12.90 27.46
C ASP A 72 -32.63 -11.58 28.05
N LEU A 73 -31.39 -11.61 28.53
CA LEU A 73 -30.70 -10.42 29.06
C LEU A 73 -30.25 -9.44 27.94
N ARG A 74 -30.25 -9.87 26.67
CA ARG A 74 -29.81 -9.07 25.52
C ARG A 74 -30.93 -8.97 24.50
N GLY A 75 -31.49 -7.78 24.32
CA GLY A 75 -32.52 -7.51 23.30
C GLY A 75 -32.16 -8.14 21.93
N ILE A 76 -33.08 -8.95 21.43
CA ILE A 76 -32.89 -9.94 20.34
C ILE A 76 -32.48 -9.30 19.01
N ASP A 77 -32.76 -8.01 18.83
CA ASP A 77 -32.93 -7.45 17.49
C ASP A 77 -31.66 -6.91 16.81
N SER A 78 -30.45 -7.07 17.38
CA SER A 78 -29.24 -6.53 16.71
C SER A 78 -27.91 -7.18 17.01
N PHE A 79 -27.81 -8.19 17.89
CA PHE A 79 -26.49 -8.69 18.29
C PHE A 79 -25.78 -9.45 17.15
N ALA A 80 -26.50 -10.37 16.50
CA ALA A 80 -25.93 -11.17 15.41
C ALA A 80 -25.58 -10.32 14.18
N SER A 81 -26.43 -9.34 13.83
CA SER A 81 -26.16 -8.40 12.73
C SER A 81 -24.98 -7.49 13.04
N ARG A 82 -24.89 -6.96 14.27
CA ARG A 82 -23.75 -6.12 14.68
C ARG A 82 -22.43 -6.87 14.64
N VAL A 83 -22.40 -8.12 15.11
CA VAL A 83 -21.19 -8.94 15.02
C VAL A 83 -20.84 -9.25 13.56
N ALA A 84 -21.83 -9.50 12.70
CA ALA A 84 -21.59 -9.70 11.27
C ALA A 84 -20.98 -8.45 10.61
N ASP A 85 -21.49 -7.26 10.95
CA ASP A 85 -20.96 -5.98 10.50
C ASP A 85 -19.52 -5.76 11.00
N ASP A 86 -19.24 -6.04 12.28
CA ASP A 86 -17.90 -5.92 12.86
C ASP A 86 -16.89 -6.84 12.13
N VAL A 87 -17.31 -8.06 11.80
CA VAL A 87 -16.47 -9.00 11.02
C VAL A 87 -16.22 -8.50 9.60
N ASP A 88 -17.21 -7.88 8.95
CA ASP A 88 -17.02 -7.30 7.63
C ASP A 88 -16.12 -6.05 7.67
N GLN A 89 -16.21 -5.23 8.72
CA GLN A 89 -15.26 -4.12 8.94
C GLN A 89 -13.83 -4.63 9.12
N ILE A 90 -13.63 -5.71 9.89
CA ILE A 90 -12.32 -6.34 10.05
C ILE A 90 -11.80 -6.85 8.70
N LYS A 91 -12.64 -7.52 7.92
CA LYS A 91 -12.27 -8.03 6.58
C LYS A 91 -11.84 -6.89 5.64
N LEU A 92 -12.58 -5.79 5.61
CA LEU A 92 -12.25 -4.60 4.83
C LEU A 92 -10.97 -3.93 5.31
N GLY A 93 -10.73 -3.91 6.62
CA GLY A 93 -9.48 -3.45 7.22
C GLY A 93 -8.29 -4.30 6.80
N MET A 94 -8.44 -5.63 6.81
CA MET A 94 -7.34 -6.57 6.58
C MET A 94 -6.91 -6.69 5.12
N GLY A 95 -7.81 -6.48 4.16
CA GLY A 95 -7.49 -6.59 2.74
C GLY A 95 -6.62 -5.43 2.25
N GLU A 96 -7.26 -4.40 1.70
CA GLU A 96 -6.57 -3.32 1.01
C GLU A 96 -5.92 -2.31 1.97
N ARG A 97 -6.56 -2.00 3.10
CA ARG A 97 -6.11 -0.94 4.01
C ARG A 97 -4.80 -1.31 4.69
N LEU A 98 -4.67 -2.54 5.21
CA LEU A 98 -3.39 -3.02 5.76
C LEU A 98 -2.29 -3.03 4.70
N GLY A 99 -2.57 -3.51 3.48
CA GLY A 99 -1.60 -3.52 2.40
C GLY A 99 -1.07 -2.13 2.07
N ARG A 100 -1.94 -1.13 2.07
CA ARG A 100 -1.58 0.28 1.84
C ARG A 100 -0.73 0.87 2.95
N VAL A 101 -1.05 0.60 4.21
CA VAL A 101 -0.27 1.08 5.36
C VAL A 101 1.12 0.44 5.36
N VAL A 102 1.21 -0.88 5.21
CA VAL A 102 2.48 -1.60 5.18
C VAL A 102 3.32 -1.17 3.98
N GLY A 103 2.72 -1.08 2.79
CA GLY A 103 3.40 -0.60 1.58
C GLY A 103 3.92 0.83 1.73
N GLY A 104 3.12 1.71 2.34
CA GLY A 104 3.52 3.09 2.65
C GLY A 104 4.70 3.17 3.61
N LEU A 105 4.71 2.35 4.66
CA LEU A 105 5.83 2.28 5.61
C LEU A 105 7.12 1.78 4.94
N VAL A 106 7.03 0.74 4.10
CA VAL A 106 8.19 0.22 3.35
C VAL A 106 8.72 1.25 2.37
N GLN A 107 7.83 1.93 1.63
CA GLN A 107 8.22 2.98 0.70
C GLN A 107 8.89 4.14 1.42
N PHE A 108 8.34 4.55 2.56
CA PHE A 108 8.92 5.61 3.39
C PHE A 108 10.34 5.25 3.86
N LEU A 109 10.53 4.03 4.39
CA LEU A 109 11.85 3.54 4.79
C LEU A 109 12.82 3.42 3.61
N GLY A 110 12.34 2.94 2.46
CA GLY A 110 13.13 2.83 1.24
C GLY A 110 13.63 4.20 0.74
N CYS A 111 12.73 5.20 0.70
CA CYS A 111 13.10 6.57 0.36
C CYS A 111 14.09 7.18 1.37
N LEU A 112 13.89 6.92 2.67
CA LEU A 112 14.77 7.41 3.73
C LEU A 112 16.20 6.87 3.56
N ILE A 113 16.34 5.55 3.37
CA ILE A 113 17.64 4.89 3.17
C ILE A 113 18.32 5.40 1.89
N LEU A 114 17.59 5.46 0.77
CA LEU A 114 18.12 5.96 -0.50
C LEU A 114 18.59 7.41 -0.42
N ALA A 115 17.87 8.25 0.33
CA ALA A 115 18.26 9.64 0.55
C ALA A 115 19.61 9.69 1.27
N PHE A 116 19.76 9.01 2.41
CA PHE A 116 21.00 9.03 3.20
C PHE A 116 22.21 8.55 2.41
N VAL A 117 22.05 7.54 1.54
CA VAL A 117 23.14 7.01 0.71
C VAL A 117 23.59 8.00 -0.35
N LYS A 118 22.68 8.75 -0.98
CA LYS A 118 23.02 9.67 -2.08
C LYS A 118 23.65 10.98 -1.61
N GLY A 119 23.31 11.45 -0.41
CA GLY A 119 23.89 12.68 0.12
C GLY A 119 23.34 13.06 1.48
N TRP A 120 24.07 12.69 2.52
CA TRP A 120 23.73 12.95 3.93
C TRP A 120 23.33 14.40 4.25
N LYS A 121 23.95 15.41 3.60
CA LYS A 121 23.64 16.82 3.83
C LYS A 121 22.24 17.23 3.35
N ILE A 122 21.80 16.73 2.18
CA ILE A 122 20.50 17.12 1.59
C ILE A 122 19.37 16.35 2.27
N SER A 123 19.61 15.10 2.67
CA SER A 123 18.62 14.25 3.34
C SER A 123 18.22 14.76 4.72
N LEU A 124 19.20 15.27 5.49
CA LEU A 124 18.93 15.89 6.80
C LEU A 124 17.96 17.06 6.69
N VAL A 125 18.10 17.90 5.66
CA VAL A 125 17.19 19.02 5.39
C VAL A 125 15.79 18.50 5.05
N MET A 126 15.68 17.49 4.19
CA MET A 126 14.38 16.90 3.83
C MET A 126 13.70 16.22 5.02
N CYS A 127 14.47 15.61 5.93
CA CYS A 127 13.94 14.99 7.15
C CYS A 127 13.26 16.01 8.08
N CYS A 128 13.73 17.25 8.14
CA CYS A 128 13.08 18.32 8.92
C CYS A 128 11.78 18.82 8.26
N VAL A 129 11.68 18.71 6.94
CA VAL A 129 10.53 19.18 6.16
C VAL A 129 9.34 18.21 6.25
N VAL A 130 9.59 16.89 6.27
CA VAL A 130 8.56 15.85 6.41
C VAL A 130 7.61 16.05 7.62
N PRO A 131 8.09 16.26 8.87
CA PRO A 131 7.20 16.44 10.02
C PRO A 131 6.41 17.76 9.96
N VAL A 132 6.97 18.80 9.34
CA VAL A 132 6.24 20.07 9.12
C VAL A 132 5.07 19.83 8.17
N PHE A 133 5.29 19.16 7.04
CA PHE A 133 4.19 18.79 6.14
C PHE A 133 3.16 17.89 6.84
N ALA A 134 3.61 16.87 7.60
CA ALA A 134 2.71 16.00 8.34
C ALA A 134 1.84 16.76 9.34
N SER A 135 2.40 17.76 10.03
CA SER A 135 1.65 18.61 10.96
C SER A 135 0.60 19.47 10.24
N VAL A 136 0.91 19.99 9.06
CA VAL A 136 -0.06 20.77 8.25
C VAL A 136 -1.19 19.88 7.74
N PHE A 137 -0.89 18.68 7.25
CA PHE A 137 -1.91 17.71 6.85
C PHE A 137 -2.79 17.26 8.01
N ALA A 138 -2.23 17.13 9.22
CA ALA A 138 -3.00 16.81 10.41
C ALA A 138 -3.97 17.95 10.80
N VAL A 139 -3.60 19.21 10.55
CA VAL A 139 -4.45 20.38 10.85
C VAL A 139 -5.57 20.56 9.83
N GLN A 140 -5.36 20.22 8.55
CA GLN A 140 -6.41 20.24 7.52
C GLN A 140 -7.34 19.02 7.55
N GLY A 141 -7.10 18.06 8.45
CA GLY A 141 -7.92 16.87 8.65
C GLY A 141 -9.14 17.05 9.56
N CYS A 142 -9.58 18.29 9.81
CA CYS A 142 -10.95 18.62 10.22
C CYS A 142 -11.74 19.10 9.01
#